data_AF-A0AAD0XEA5-F1
#
_entry.id   AF-A0AAD0XEA5-F1
#
_cell.length_a   1.000
_cell.length_b   1.000
_cell.length_c   1.000
_cell.angle_alpha   90.00
_cell.angle_beta   90.00
_cell.angle_gamma   90.00
#
_symmetry.space_group_name_H-M   'P 1'
#
loop_
_entity.id
_entity.type
_entity.pdbx_description
1 polymer ?
#
loop_
_entity_poly.entity_id
_entity_poly.type
_entity_poly.pdbx_seq_one_letter_code
_entity_poly.pdbx_strand_id
1 'polypeptide(L)'
;MKNKKEYPYLCESRLSYIYRCIKCGAFIKKGMHVCYRCEHVFSKEDVDIMIKQYRENYKKNCHHKLYFVVFITTIICALLF
;
A
#
# COMPACT_ATOMS: atom_id res chain seq x y z
N MET A 1 25.08 13.48 10.53
CA MET A 1 24.21 13.27 9.35
C MET A 1 23.34 12.04 9.61
N LYS A 2 22.01 12.18 9.71
CA LYS A 2 21.11 11.01 9.81
C LYS A 2 21.10 10.31 8.45
N ASN A 3 21.75 9.16 8.36
CA ASN A 3 21.64 8.24 7.22
C ASN A 3 20.16 7.99 6.95
N LYS A 4 19.61 8.67 5.94
CA LYS A 4 18.27 8.38 5.43
C LYS A 4 18.40 7.03 4.73
N LYS A 5 18.20 5.93 5.48
CA LYS A 5 18.14 4.56 4.93
C LYS A 5 17.16 4.58 3.76
N GLU A 6 17.72 4.54 2.55
CA GLU A 6 16.98 4.67 1.31
C GLU A 6 15.90 3.59 1.23
N TYR A 7 14.74 3.97 0.69
CA TYR A 7 13.75 2.98 0.30
C TYR A 7 14.41 2.02 -0.72
N PRO A 8 14.14 0.71 -0.70
CA PRO A 8 14.52 -0.16 -1.81
C PRO A 8 13.59 0.12 -3.00
N TYR A 9 13.75 1.28 -3.66
CA TYR A 9 12.80 1.81 -4.64
C TYR A 9 12.99 1.29 -6.08
N LEU A 10 13.93 0.37 -6.33
CA LEU A 10 14.26 -0.11 -7.69
C LEU A 10 14.21 -1.64 -7.89
N CYS A 11 13.51 -2.39 -7.04
CA CYS A 11 13.42 -3.85 -7.19
C CYS A 11 12.04 -4.28 -7.70
N GLU A 12 11.98 -5.27 -8.61
CA GLU A 12 10.74 -5.87 -9.18
C GLU A 12 9.69 -6.24 -8.11
N SER A 13 10.13 -6.38 -6.85
CA SER A 13 9.30 -6.63 -5.68
C SER A 13 8.54 -5.41 -5.13
N ARG A 14 8.42 -4.26 -5.82
CA ARG A 14 7.61 -3.11 -5.33
C ARG A 14 6.19 -3.49 -4.93
N LEU A 15 5.57 -4.43 -5.65
CA LEU A 15 4.24 -4.97 -5.34
C LEU A 15 4.17 -5.70 -3.99
N SER A 16 5.31 -6.10 -3.41
CA SER A 16 5.36 -6.75 -2.10
C SER A 16 5.36 -5.76 -0.93
N TYR A 17 5.63 -4.47 -1.18
CA TYR A 17 5.65 -3.38 -0.19
C TYR A 17 4.26 -2.75 -0.01
N ILE A 18 3.30 -3.54 0.46
CA ILE A 18 1.90 -3.13 0.57
C ILE A 18 1.51 -2.53 1.93
N TYR A 19 2.27 -2.83 2.99
CA TYR A 19 1.95 -2.39 4.35
C TYR A 19 2.71 -1.12 4.70
N ARG A 20 2.26 -0.39 5.73
CA ARG A 20 2.99 0.76 6.28
C ARG A 20 3.37 0.50 7.73
N CYS A 21 4.60 0.80 8.11
CA CYS A 21 5.04 0.75 9.49
C CYS A 21 4.23 1.74 10.33
N ILE A 22 3.67 1.28 11.45
CA ILE A 22 2.87 2.11 12.35
C ILE A 22 3.66 3.22 13.07
N LYS A 23 4.99 3.06 13.21
CA LYS A 23 5.86 4.02 13.93
C LYS A 23 6.37 5.12 13.02
N CYS A 24 6.88 4.77 11.83
CA CYS A 24 7.58 5.72 10.96
C CYS A 24 6.91 5.92 9.59
N GLY A 25 5.82 5.22 9.31
CA GLY A 25 5.07 5.33 8.05
C GLY A 25 5.76 4.74 6.82
N ALA A 26 6.95 4.13 6.97
CA ALA A 26 7.66 3.52 5.84
C ALA A 26 6.88 2.33 5.28
N PHE A 27 6.90 2.15 3.95
CA PHE A 27 6.33 0.97 3.31
C PHE A 27 7.13 -0.29 3.67
N ILE A 28 6.44 -1.37 4.02
CA ILE A 28 7.00 -2.63 4.52
C ILE A 28 6.58 -3.79 3.62
N LYS A 29 7.54 -4.66 3.31
CA LYS A 29 7.32 -5.89 2.55
C LYS A 29 6.56 -6.92 3.39
N LYS A 30 5.61 -7.64 2.77
CA LYS A 30 4.91 -8.76 3.43
C LYS A 30 5.91 -9.78 3.98
N GLY A 31 5.74 -10.18 5.24
CA GLY A 31 6.61 -11.16 5.92
C GLY A 31 7.83 -10.57 6.63
N MET A 32 8.03 -9.26 6.63
CA MET A 32 9.07 -8.64 7.45
C MET A 32 8.65 -8.57 8.92
N HIS A 33 9.55 -8.98 9.82
CA HIS A 33 9.38 -8.87 11.27
C HIS A 33 9.93 -7.57 11.87
N VAL A 34 10.79 -6.84 11.13
CA VAL A 34 11.44 -5.62 11.61
C VAL A 34 11.37 -4.53 10.54
N CYS A 35 11.12 -3.30 10.94
CA CYS A 35 11.17 -2.16 10.03
C CYS A 35 12.62 -1.84 9.63
N TYR A 36 12.96 -1.90 8.34
CA TYR A 36 14.31 -1.53 7.87
C TYR A 36 14.70 -0.07 8.17
N ARG A 37 13.72 0.83 8.32
CA ARG A 37 13.97 2.27 8.48
C ARG A 37 14.13 2.70 9.93
N CYS A 38 13.24 2.24 10.81
CA CYS A 38 13.22 2.64 12.23
C CYS A 38 13.56 1.51 13.19
N GLU A 39 13.88 0.33 12.68
CA GLU A 39 14.30 -0.86 13.46
C GLU A 39 13.25 -1.36 14.47
N HIS A 40 12.02 -0.84 14.39
CA HIS A 40 10.89 -1.32 15.18
C HIS A 40 10.59 -2.78 14.84
N VAL A 41 10.58 -3.64 15.86
CA VAL A 41 10.18 -5.05 15.76
C VAL A 41 8.66 -5.12 15.85
N PHE A 42 8.01 -5.73 14.86
CA PHE A 42 6.56 -5.81 14.79
C PHE A 42 6.04 -6.89 15.73
N SER A 43 5.20 -6.46 16.69
CA SER A 43 4.36 -7.35 17.49
C SER A 43 3.18 -7.90 16.68
N LYS A 44 2.43 -8.85 17.24
CA LYS A 44 1.21 -9.36 16.57
C LYS A 44 0.17 -8.25 16.45
N GLU A 45 0.06 -7.42 17.48
CA GLU A 45 -0.84 -6.27 17.53
C GLU A 45 -0.47 -5.24 16.46
N ASP A 46 0.83 -4.99 16.25
CA ASP A 46 1.29 -4.09 15.19
C ASP A 46 0.90 -4.63 13.81
N VAL A 47 1.06 -5.94 13.58
CA VAL A 47 0.69 -6.59 12.31
C VAL A 47 -0.81 -6.47 12.05
N ASP A 48 -1.64 -6.66 13.06
CA ASP A 48 -3.10 -6.52 12.93
C ASP A 48 -3.50 -5.10 12.56
N ILE A 49 -2.88 -4.08 13.18
CA ILE A 49 -3.10 -2.67 12.83
C ILE A 49 -2.65 -2.40 11.39
N MET A 50 -1.49 -2.91 10.97
CA MET A 50 -0.98 -2.76 9.61
C MET A 50 -1.93 -3.36 8.57
N ILE A 51 -2.50 -4.54 8.85
CA ILE A 51 -3.48 -5.20 7.98
C ILE A 51 -4.78 -4.40 7.93
N LYS A 52 -5.27 -3.90 9.07
CA LYS A 52 -6.47 -3.06 9.14
C LYS A 52 -6.32 -1.79 8.30
N GLN A 53 -5.21 -1.07 8.47
CA GLN A 53 -4.90 0.13 7.70
C GLN A 53 -4.81 -0.16 6.19
N TYR A 54 -4.23 -1.29 5.80
CA TYR A 54 -4.19 -1.71 4.40
C TYR A 54 -5.61 -1.89 3.83
N ARG A 55 -6.49 -2.61 4.54
CA ARG A 55 -7.88 -2.84 4.09
C ARG A 55 -8.68 -1.54 3.98
N GLU A 56 -8.52 -0.63 4.95
CA GLU A 56 -9.20 0.67 4.93
C GLU A 56 -8.76 1.53 3.75
N ASN A 57 -7.46 1.60 3.49
CA ASN A 57 -6.93 2.34 2.33
C ASN A 57 -7.38 1.71 1.00
N TYR A 58 -7.39 0.38 0.92
CA TYR A 58 -7.89 -0.33 -0.25
C TYR A 58 -9.38 -0.03 -0.50
N LYS A 59 -10.21 -0.04 0.54
CA LYS A 59 -11.64 0.28 0.43
C LYS A 59 -11.88 1.72 -0.02
N LYS A 60 -11.12 2.69 0.49
CA LYS A 60 -11.20 4.09 0.05
C LYS A 60 -10.87 4.24 -1.44
N ASN A 61 -9.83 3.56 -1.92
CA ASN A 61 -9.43 3.62 -3.33
C ASN A 61 -10.30 2.78 -4.27
N CYS A 62 -11.12 1.86 -3.74
CA CYS A 62 -12.03 1.02 -4.53
C CYS A 62 -13.07 1.87 -5.28
N HIS A 63 -13.57 2.94 -4.65
CA HIS A 63 -14.52 3.86 -5.29
C HIS A 63 -13.97 4.47 -6.58
N HIS A 64 -12.72 4.91 -6.60
CA HIS A 64 -12.10 5.49 -7.81
C HIS A 64 -11.97 4.48 -8.95
N LYS A 65 -11.66 3.21 -8.64
CA LYS A 65 -11.62 2.15 -9.64
C LYS A 65 -13.01 1.91 -10.25
N LEU A 66 -14.05 1.91 -9.43
CA LEU A 66 -15.42 1.71 -9.88
C LEU A 66 -15.89 2.87 -10.78
N TYR A 67 -15.61 4.12 -10.42
CA TYR A 67 -15.93 5.28 -11.26
C TYR A 67 -15.24 5.23 -12.63
N PHE A 68 -13.96 4.83 -12.67
CA PHE A 68 -13.24 4.70 -13.93
C PHE A 68 -13.88 3.65 -14.85
N VAL A 69 -14.23 2.48 -14.31
CA VAL A 69 -14.89 1.42 -15.09
C VAL A 69 -16.24 1.91 -15.63
N VAL A 70 -17.08 2.51 -14.79
CA VAL A 70 -18.38 3.05 -15.22
C VAL A 70 -18.20 4.10 -16.32
N PHE A 71 -17.27 5.04 -16.15
CA PHE A 71 -16.99 6.07 -17.14
C PHE A 71 -16.58 5.48 -18.51
N ILE A 72 -15.66 4.53 -18.52
CA ILE A 72 -15.23 3.86 -19.75
C ILE A 72 -16.40 3.10 -20.39
N THR A 73 -17.20 2.37 -19.61
CA THR A 73 -18.37 1.66 -20.15
C THR A 73 -19.39 2.62 -20.76
N THR A 74 -19.63 3.78 -20.15
CA THR A 74 -20.54 4.79 -20.70
C THR A 74 -20.05 5.37 -22.03
N ILE A 75 -18.74 5.62 -22.17
CA ILE A 75 -18.15 6.09 -23.43
C ILE A 75 -18.27 5.04 -24.52
N ILE A 76 -17.96 3.78 -24.21
CA ILE A 76 -18.08 2.67 -25.17
C ILE A 76 -19.52 2.52 -25.65
N CYS A 77 -20.50 2.55 -24.73
CA CYS A 77 -21.91 2.52 -25.11
C CYS A 77 -22.31 3.69 -26.00
N ALA A 78 -21.82 4.90 -25.72
CA ALA A 78 -22.11 6.09 -26.52
C ALA A 78 -21.43 6.09 -27.91
N LEU A 79 -20.35 5.34 -28.10
CA LEU A 79 -19.69 5.18 -29.40
C LEU A 79 -20.30 4.07 -30.26
N LEU A 80 -20.97 3.10 -29.63
CA LEU A 80 -21.60 1.95 -30.29
C LEU A 80 -23.07 2.19 -30.68
N PHE A 81 -23.68 3.27 -30.19
CA PHE A 81 -25.05 3.71 -30.49
C PHE A 81 -25.02 5.03 -31.25
#